data_AF-A0A359HQ64-F1
#
_entry.id   AF-A0A359HQ64-F1
#
_cell.length_a   1.000
_cell.length_b   1.000
_cell.length_c   1.000
_cell.angle_alpha   90.00
_cell.angle_beta   90.00
_cell.angle_gamma   90.00
#
_symmetry.space_group_name_H-M   'P 1'
#
loop_
_entity.id
_entity.type
_entity.pdbx_description
1 polymer ?
#
loop_
_entity_poly.entity_id
_entity_poly.type
_entity_poly.pdbx_seq_one_letter_code
_entity_poly.pdbx_strand_id
1 'polypeptide(L)'
;MQPDLTSEILELVRFTSTNLPPDIEKKLRASVEQEESGSAAKGAMETIVKNVEMARQNSTPICQDTGTPIFYVHYPEGWSTRKLKTQIQAAVIEATQKSY
;
A
#
# COMPACT_ATOMS: atom_id res chain seq x y z
N MET A 1 6.56 -29.38 2.99
CA MET A 1 7.51 -28.37 3.50
C MET A 1 6.86 -27.01 3.28
N GLN A 2 6.80 -26.14 4.30
CA GLN A 2 6.22 -24.81 4.16
C GLN A 2 7.15 -23.93 3.28
N PRO A 3 6.62 -23.24 2.25
CA PRO A 3 7.43 -22.37 1.39
C PRO A 3 7.93 -21.13 2.13
N ASP A 4 8.97 -20.50 1.58
CA ASP A 4 9.35 -19.14 1.94
C ASP A 4 8.52 -18.16 1.11
N LEU A 5 7.77 -17.29 1.78
CA LEU A 5 6.90 -16.27 1.17
C LEU A 5 7.42 -14.84 1.40
N THR A 6 8.65 -14.69 1.90
CA THR A 6 9.19 -13.39 2.32
C THR A 6 9.20 -12.39 1.16
N SER A 7 9.55 -12.82 -0.06
CA SER A 7 9.57 -11.95 -1.25
C SER A 7 8.18 -11.51 -1.67
N GLU A 8 7.20 -12.41 -1.63
CA GLU A 8 5.81 -12.14 -2.00
C GLU A 8 5.16 -11.21 -0.97
N ILE A 9 5.47 -11.37 0.32
CA ILE A 9 4.98 -10.49 1.38
C ILE A 9 5.65 -9.12 1.29
N LEU A 10 6.95 -9.05 0.96
CA LEU A 10 7.64 -7.78 0.71
C LEU A 10 6.97 -7.00 -0.42
N GLU A 11 6.68 -7.68 -1.52
CA GLU A 11 5.97 -7.09 -2.65
C GLU A 11 4.54 -6.67 -2.27
N LEU A 12 3.85 -7.45 -1.44
CA LEU A 12 2.55 -7.06 -0.91
C LEU A 12 2.63 -5.76 -0.12
N VAL A 13 3.61 -5.62 0.80
CA VAL A 13 3.80 -4.40 1.60
C VAL A 13 4.08 -3.22 0.68
N ARG A 14 5.04 -3.35 -0.27
CA ARG A 14 5.33 -2.31 -1.26
C ARG A 14 4.09 -1.90 -2.03
N PHE A 15 3.33 -2.86 -2.56
CA PHE A 15 2.15 -2.58 -3.35
C PHE A 15 1.09 -1.84 -2.55
N THR A 16 0.82 -2.26 -1.31
CA THR A 16 -0.19 -1.62 -0.45
C THR A 16 0.20 -0.23 0.05
N SER A 17 1.49 0.08 0.17
CA SER A 17 1.99 1.40 0.58
C SER A 17 2.07 2.40 -0.58
N THR A 18 2.28 1.91 -1.80
CA THR A 18 2.58 2.74 -2.98
C THR A 18 1.41 2.87 -3.95
N ASN A 19 0.30 2.15 -3.71
CA ASN A 19 -0.83 2.10 -4.63
C ASN A 19 -2.19 2.14 -3.93
N LEU A 20 -3.20 2.67 -4.63
CA LEU A 20 -4.60 2.63 -4.22
C LEU A 20 -5.39 1.60 -5.04
N PRO A 21 -6.42 0.98 -4.43
CA PRO A 21 -7.38 0.18 -5.19
C PRO A 21 -8.01 0.97 -6.35
N PRO A 22 -8.23 0.35 -7.53
CA PRO A 22 -8.76 1.06 -8.70
C PRO A 22 -10.14 1.70 -8.48
N ASP A 23 -10.99 1.10 -7.65
CA ASP A 23 -12.31 1.62 -7.33
C ASP A 23 -12.23 2.88 -6.44
N ILE A 24 -11.27 2.93 -5.52
CA ILE A 24 -10.99 4.10 -4.70
C ILE A 24 -10.43 5.23 -5.56
N GLU A 25 -9.46 4.95 -6.44
CA GLU A 25 -8.91 5.95 -7.35
C GLU A 25 -9.98 6.50 -8.31
N LYS A 26 -10.84 5.62 -8.86
CA LYS A 26 -11.95 6.03 -9.72
C LYS A 26 -12.90 7.00 -9.01
N LYS A 27 -13.26 6.70 -7.75
CA LYS A 27 -14.09 7.59 -6.93
C LYS A 27 -13.40 8.92 -6.65
N LEU A 28 -12.11 8.89 -6.30
CA LEU A 28 -11.33 10.10 -6.05
C LEU A 28 -11.33 11.04 -7.27
N ARG A 29 -11.09 10.49 -8.48
CA ARG A 29 -11.14 11.26 -9.73
C ARG A 29 -12.55 11.79 -10.03
N ALA A 30 -13.58 10.98 -9.81
CA ALA A 30 -14.96 11.42 -9.99
C ALA A 30 -15.36 12.55 -9.01
N SER A 31 -14.77 12.56 -7.80
CA SER A 31 -14.98 13.65 -6.84
C SER A 31 -14.31 14.96 -7.27
N VAL A 32 -13.13 14.91 -7.91
CA VAL A 32 -12.48 16.12 -8.47
C VAL A 32 -13.42 16.85 -9.45
N GLU A 33 -14.14 16.10 -10.28
CA GLU A 33 -15.08 16.65 -11.27
C GLU A 33 -16.36 17.22 -10.65
N GLN A 34 -16.67 16.87 -9.39
CA GLN A 34 -17.85 17.36 -8.67
C GLN A 34 -17.56 18.65 -7.89
N GLU A 35 -16.29 18.97 -7.66
CA GLU A 35 -15.89 20.19 -6.94
C GLU A 35 -16.07 21.45 -7.77
N GLU A 36 -16.39 22.56 -7.10
CA GLU A 36 -16.51 23.86 -7.76
C GLU A 36 -15.18 24.28 -8.41
N SER A 37 -15.25 24.79 -9.63
CA SER A 37 -14.08 25.20 -10.40
C SER A 37 -13.30 26.31 -9.69
N GLY A 38 -11.99 26.09 -9.51
CA GLY A 38 -11.11 27.04 -8.81
C GLY A 38 -11.21 27.00 -7.29
N SER A 39 -12.03 26.11 -6.73
CA SER A 39 -12.12 25.94 -5.28
C SER A 39 -10.83 25.32 -4.70
N ALA A 40 -10.55 25.63 -3.44
CA ALA A 40 -9.46 24.99 -2.70
C ALA A 40 -9.65 23.47 -2.59
N ALA A 41 -10.91 23.00 -2.50
CA ALA A 41 -11.26 21.59 -2.46
C ALA A 41 -10.83 20.87 -3.74
N LYS A 42 -11.14 21.43 -4.91
CA LYS A 42 -10.70 20.89 -6.20
C LYS A 42 -9.18 20.78 -6.28
N GLY A 43 -8.46 21.86 -5.95
CA GLY A 43 -6.99 21.88 -5.98
C GLY A 43 -6.34 20.87 -5.02
N ALA A 44 -6.92 20.68 -3.82
CA ALA A 44 -6.46 19.66 -2.88
C ALA A 44 -6.65 18.24 -3.45
N MET A 45 -7.82 17.95 -4.02
CA MET A 45 -8.13 16.64 -4.61
C MET A 45 -7.25 16.33 -5.83
N GLU A 46 -7.02 17.30 -6.71
CA GLU A 46 -6.07 17.19 -7.84
C GLU A 46 -4.65 16.87 -7.35
N THR A 47 -4.22 17.49 -6.24
CA THR A 47 -2.92 17.22 -5.61
C THR A 47 -2.83 15.78 -5.11
N ILE A 48 -3.89 15.28 -4.46
CA ILE A 48 -3.94 13.89 -3.99
C ILE A 48 -3.86 12.92 -5.17
N VAL A 49 -4.63 13.14 -6.25
CA VAL A 49 -4.60 12.29 -7.45
C VAL A 49 -3.20 12.26 -8.06
N LYS A 50 -2.55 13.43 -8.22
CA LYS A 50 -1.18 13.51 -8.72
C LYS A 50 -0.20 12.78 -7.81
N ASN A 51 -0.34 12.90 -6.49
CA ASN A 51 0.49 12.18 -5.54
C ASN A 51 0.37 10.66 -5.68
N VAL A 52 -0.85 10.14 -5.84
CA VAL A 52 -1.08 8.70 -6.07
C VAL A 52 -0.39 8.22 -7.35
N GLU A 53 -0.46 8.99 -8.44
CA GLU A 53 0.23 8.67 -9.69
C GLU A 53 1.76 8.63 -9.51
N MET A 54 2.32 9.65 -8.86
CA MET A 54 3.76 9.72 -8.59
C MET A 54 4.23 8.58 -7.68
N ALA A 55 3.49 8.29 -6.61
CA ALA A 55 3.79 7.22 -5.67
C ALA A 55 3.86 5.85 -6.36
N ARG A 56 2.87 5.56 -7.22
CA ARG A 56 2.85 4.32 -8.03
C ARG A 56 4.04 4.22 -8.98
N GLN A 57 4.36 5.30 -9.69
CA GLN A 57 5.45 5.33 -10.67
C GLN A 57 6.82 5.14 -10.02
N ASN A 58 7.03 5.80 -8.87
CA ASN A 58 8.30 5.80 -8.18
C ASN A 58 8.45 4.67 -7.16
N SER A 59 7.39 3.89 -6.91
CA SER A 59 7.33 2.90 -5.82
C SER A 59 7.70 3.51 -4.46
N THR A 60 7.16 4.69 -4.18
CA THR A 60 7.34 5.41 -2.91
C THR A 60 6.02 5.48 -2.15
N PRO A 61 6.03 5.54 -0.81
CA PRO A 61 4.82 5.64 0.00
C PRO A 61 3.89 6.76 -0.48
N ILE A 62 2.58 6.48 -0.54
CA ILE A 62 1.56 7.51 -0.83
C ILE A 62 1.50 8.55 0.29
N CYS A 63 1.79 8.17 1.54
CA CYS A 63 1.79 9.03 2.71
C CYS A 63 3.13 8.96 3.43
N GLN A 64 3.55 10.08 4.05
CA GLN A 64 4.75 10.12 4.89
C GLN A 64 4.61 9.23 6.14
N ASP A 65 3.40 9.14 6.70
CA ASP A 65 3.06 8.17 7.74
C ASP A 65 2.59 6.88 7.08
N THR A 66 3.45 5.87 7.06
CA THR A 66 3.17 4.54 6.49
C THR A 66 2.29 3.67 7.39
N GLY A 67 1.97 4.15 8.61
CA GLY A 67 1.10 3.47 9.56
C GLY A 67 1.71 2.21 10.16
N THR A 68 0.87 1.42 10.84
CA THR A 68 1.22 0.12 11.44
C THR A 68 0.60 -1.01 10.63
N PRO A 69 1.40 -1.92 10.02
CA PRO A 69 0.88 -3.04 9.25
C PRO A 69 0.07 -4.02 10.12
N ILE A 70 -1.16 -4.32 9.70
CA ILE A 70 -2.04 -5.32 10.33
C ILE A 70 -2.26 -6.45 9.33
N PHE A 71 -1.87 -7.67 9.71
CA PHE A 71 -1.98 -8.85 8.85
C PHE A 71 -3.08 -9.78 9.34
N TYR A 72 -3.99 -10.13 8.43
CA TYR A 72 -4.98 -11.20 8.62
C TYR A 72 -4.54 -12.40 7.78
N VAL A 73 -4.12 -13.48 8.44
CA VAL A 73 -3.47 -14.61 7.79
C VAL A 73 -4.36 -15.83 7.82
N HIS A 74 -4.80 -16.27 6.64
CA HIS A 74 -5.42 -17.57 6.42
C HIS A 74 -4.35 -18.51 5.86
N TYR A 75 -4.18 -19.68 6.46
CA TYR A 75 -3.09 -20.60 6.12
C TYR A 75 -3.57 -22.06 6.10
N PRO A 76 -2.94 -22.95 5.29
CA PRO A 76 -3.30 -24.36 5.24
C PRO A 76 -2.96 -25.12 6.53
N GLU A 77 -3.62 -26.26 6.75
CA GLU A 77 -3.27 -27.16 7.84
C GLU A 77 -1.79 -27.60 7.76
N GLY A 78 -1.15 -27.76 8.92
CA GLY A 78 0.25 -28.21 9.04
C GLY A 78 1.29 -27.11 8.83
N TRP A 79 0.90 -25.87 8.53
CA TRP A 79 1.83 -24.74 8.44
C TRP A 79 2.14 -24.15 9.82
N SER A 80 3.38 -23.71 10.00
CA SER A 80 3.80 -23.09 11.26
C SER A 80 3.50 -21.60 11.24
N THR A 81 2.60 -21.16 12.12
CA THR A 81 2.30 -19.74 12.34
C THR A 81 3.51 -18.96 12.84
N ARG A 82 4.44 -19.60 13.56
CA ARG A 82 5.71 -18.99 13.96
C ARG A 82 6.59 -18.68 12.76
N LYS A 83 6.73 -19.62 11.82
CA LYS A 83 7.48 -19.40 10.58
C LYS A 83 6.84 -18.31 9.72
N LEU A 84 5.52 -18.32 9.58
CA LEU A 84 4.79 -17.24 8.87
C LEU A 84 5.04 -15.88 9.52
N LYS A 85 4.95 -15.79 10.85
CA LYS A 85 5.23 -14.56 11.58
C LYS A 85 6.65 -14.06 11.32
N THR A 86 7.66 -14.95 11.34
CA THR A 86 9.04 -14.59 11.02
C THR A 86 9.18 -14.05 9.60
N GLN A 87 8.58 -14.71 8.60
CA GLN A 87 8.61 -14.25 7.20
C GLN A 87 7.94 -12.88 7.04
N ILE A 88 6.77 -12.67 7.66
CA ILE A 88 6.06 -11.37 7.65
C ILE A 88 6.93 -10.27 8.28
N GLN A 89 7.53 -10.54 9.44
CA GLN A 89 8.39 -9.57 10.12
C GLN A 89 9.63 -9.22 9.29
N ALA A 90 10.27 -10.23 8.68
CA ALA A 90 11.43 -10.01 7.81
C ALA A 90 11.06 -9.13 6.61
N ALA A 91 9.95 -9.42 5.95
CA ALA A 91 9.45 -8.63 4.81
C ALA A 91 9.13 -7.18 5.20
N VAL A 92 8.48 -6.96 6.35
CA VAL A 92 8.18 -5.59 6.84
C VAL A 92 9.46 -4.83 7.16
N ILE A 93 10.44 -5.46 7.83
CA ILE A 93 11.74 -4.83 8.13
C ILE A 93 12.43 -4.41 6.82
N GLU A 94 12.47 -5.30 5.83
CA GLU A 94 13.09 -5.01 4.53
C GLU A 94 12.34 -3.89 3.79
N ALA A 95 11.00 -3.90 3.80
CA ALA A 95 10.20 -2.83 3.20
C ALA A 95 10.51 -1.47 3.81
N THR A 96 10.59 -1.39 5.15
CA THR A 96 10.95 -0.16 5.86
C THR A 96 12.37 0.30 5.51
N GLN A 97 13.33 -0.61 5.41
CA GLN A 97 14.71 -0.27 5.00
C GLN A 97 14.78 0.27 3.57
N LYS A 98 13.95 -0.25 2.66
CA LYS A 98 13.84 0.22 1.28
C LYS A 98 12.99 1.47 1.13
N SER A 99 12.37 1.96 2.21
CA SER A 99 11.47 3.11 2.23
C SER A 99 10.31 2.96 1.26
N TYR A 100 9.73 1.75 1.21
CA TYR A 100 8.47 1.45 0.52
C TYR A 100 7.25 1.89 1.30
#